data_AF-A0A257S7M1-F1
#
_entry.id   AF-A0A257S7M1-F1
#
_cell.length_a   1.000
_cell.length_b   1.000
_cell.length_c   1.000
_cell.angle_alpha   90.00
_cell.angle_beta   90.00
_cell.angle_gamma   90.00
#
_symmetry.space_group_name_H-M   'P 1'
#
loop_
_entity.id
_entity.type
_entity.pdbx_description
1 polymer ?
#
loop_
_entity_poly.entity_id
_entity_poly.type
_entity_poly.pdbx_seq_one_letter_code
_entity_poly.pdbx_strand_id
1 'polypeptide(L)'
;LFDACDVVVSPDTGPFHICVAMNVPAVGLYGYTNPRRVGPYGRFGELVVDGYGDPGEDYAPAAGYRPGRMERITTAQVLERVGAALARYAPSPPWRRVRAPA
;
A
#
# COMPACT_ATOMS: atom_id res chain seq x y z
N LEU A 1 -1.18 -1.48 17.33
CA LEU A 1 -0.63 -0.32 16.60
C LEU A 1 -1.22 -0.27 15.19
N PHE A 2 -0.89 -1.21 14.30
CA PHE A 2 -1.39 -1.20 12.91
C PHE A 2 -2.92 -1.38 12.81
N ASP A 3 -3.49 -2.18 13.70
CA ASP A 3 -4.94 -2.40 13.83
C ASP A 3 -5.76 -1.14 14.15
N ALA A 4 -5.11 -0.10 14.67
CA ALA A 4 -5.74 1.19 14.95
C ALA A 4 -5.57 2.21 13.80
N CYS A 5 -4.90 1.85 12.71
CA CYS A 5 -4.71 2.72 11.55
C CYS A 5 -5.81 2.51 10.50
N ASP A 6 -6.36 3.61 9.97
CA ASP A 6 -7.29 3.55 8.83
C ASP A 6 -6.56 3.14 7.52
N VAL A 7 -5.28 3.51 7.42
CA VAL A 7 -4.38 3.13 6.33
C VAL A 7 -2.92 3.22 6.80
N VAL A 8 -2.08 2.31 6.32
CA VAL A 8 -0.63 2.34 6.53
C VAL A 8 0.08 2.58 5.20
N VAL A 9 1.11 3.42 5.19
CA VAL A 9 2.00 3.62 4.04
C VAL A 9 3.37 3.07 4.40
N SER A 10 3.90 2.16 3.57
CA SER A 10 5.18 1.50 3.86
C SER A 10 5.89 1.09 2.56
N PRO A 11 7.24 1.14 2.51
CA PRO A 11 7.98 0.40 1.49
C PRO A 11 7.79 -1.13 1.65
N ASP A 12 8.18 -1.88 0.62
CA ASP A 12 8.22 -3.36 0.63
C ASP A 12 9.18 -3.91 1.70
N THR A 13 8.68 -3.97 2.92
CA THR A 13 9.38 -4.39 4.14
C THR A 13 8.40 -5.08 5.08
N GLY A 14 8.90 -5.73 6.13
CA GLY A 14 8.09 -6.51 7.09
C GLY A 14 6.79 -5.82 7.55
N PRO A 15 6.80 -4.54 7.96
CA PRO A 15 5.58 -3.82 8.38
C PRO A 15 4.45 -3.83 7.34
N PHE A 16 4.77 -3.67 6.06
CA PHE A 16 3.79 -3.75 4.98
C PHE A 16 3.09 -5.11 4.96
N HIS A 17 3.88 -6.19 4.98
CA HIS A 17 3.38 -7.56 4.94
C HIS A 17 2.59 -7.94 6.20
N ILE A 18 2.99 -7.43 7.37
CA ILE A 18 2.23 -7.58 8.61
C ILE A 18 0.85 -6.93 8.47
N CYS A 19 0.75 -5.72 7.89
CA CYS A 19 -0.53 -5.05 7.69
C CYS A 19 -1.45 -5.85 6.74
N VAL A 20 -0.90 -6.36 5.62
CA VAL A 20 -1.64 -7.22 4.69
C VAL A 20 -2.18 -8.47 5.40
N ALA A 21 -1.34 -9.14 6.19
CA ALA A 21 -1.74 -10.33 6.96
C ALA A 21 -2.80 -10.03 8.03
N MET A 22 -2.75 -8.84 8.64
CA MET A 22 -3.73 -8.36 9.62
C MET A 22 -5.00 -7.78 8.97
N ASN A 23 -5.11 -7.79 7.63
CA ASN A 23 -6.20 -7.16 6.90
C ASN A 23 -6.36 -5.65 7.20
N VAL A 24 -5.24 -4.97 7.50
CA VAL A 24 -5.16 -3.52 7.65
C VAL A 24 -4.81 -2.93 6.28
N PRO A 25 -5.59 -1.94 5.76
CA PRO A 25 -5.31 -1.33 4.46
C PRO A 25 -3.89 -0.76 4.39
N ALA A 26 -3.12 -1.19 3.40
CA ALA A 26 -1.72 -0.80 3.26
C ALA A 26 -1.39 -0.36 1.83
N VAL A 27 -0.82 0.84 1.69
CA VAL A 27 -0.25 1.37 0.46
C VAL A 27 1.24 0.99 0.43
N GLY A 28 1.60 0.16 -0.54
CA GLY A 28 2.94 -0.39 -0.68
C GLY A 28 3.78 0.35 -1.72
N LEU A 29 5.00 0.77 -1.35
CA LEU A 29 5.90 1.50 -2.23
C LEU A 29 6.98 0.56 -2.80
N TYR A 30 6.90 0.25 -4.10
CA TYR A 30 7.79 -0.70 -4.77
C TYR A 30 8.65 0.01 -5.81
N GLY A 31 9.86 0.37 -5.43
CA GLY A 31 10.88 0.86 -6.37
C GLY A 31 11.90 -0.22 -6.74
N TYR A 32 12.53 -0.81 -5.73
CA TYR A 32 13.68 -1.70 -5.93
C TYR A 32 13.29 -3.15 -6.26
N THR A 33 12.25 -3.67 -5.60
CA THR A 33 11.77 -5.05 -5.70
C THR A 33 10.59 -5.17 -6.65
N ASN A 34 10.46 -6.34 -7.29
CA ASN A 34 9.38 -6.64 -8.22
C ASN A 34 8.05 -6.91 -7.47
N PRO A 35 7.04 -6.02 -7.54
CA PRO A 35 5.78 -6.21 -6.82
C PRO A 35 4.98 -7.42 -7.32
N ARG A 36 5.20 -7.92 -8.55
CA ARG A 36 4.54 -9.16 -9.01
C ARG A 36 5.10 -10.41 -8.34
N ARG A 37 6.32 -10.34 -7.81
CA ARG A 37 6.96 -11.46 -7.09
C ARG A 37 6.68 -11.40 -5.59
N VAL A 38 6.86 -10.24 -4.98
CA VAL A 38 6.85 -10.05 -3.52
C VAL A 38 5.77 -9.08 -3.04
N GLY A 39 4.85 -8.69 -3.93
CA GLY A 39 3.74 -7.81 -3.59
C GLY A 39 2.77 -8.42 -2.58
N PRO A 40 1.73 -7.66 -2.20
CA PRO A 40 0.74 -8.16 -1.25
C PRO A 40 -0.02 -9.35 -1.85
N TYR A 41 -0.11 -10.44 -1.08
CA TYR A 41 -0.88 -11.61 -1.46
C TYR A 41 -2.36 -11.44 -1.06
N GLY A 42 -3.26 -11.67 -2.02
CA GLY A 42 -4.71 -11.73 -1.80
C GLY A 42 -5.43 -10.39 -1.72
N ARG A 43 -4.97 -9.43 -0.90
CA ARG A 43 -5.63 -8.14 -0.68
C ARG A 43 -4.72 -6.95 -0.93
N PHE A 44 -5.32 -5.80 -1.25
CA PHE A 44 -4.63 -4.50 -1.38
C PHE A 44 -3.61 -4.40 -2.52
N GLY A 45 -3.61 -5.31 -3.49
CA GLY A 45 -2.74 -5.24 -4.66
C GLY A 45 -2.93 -3.97 -5.47
N GLU A 46 -4.15 -3.45 -5.51
CA GLU A 46 -4.51 -2.17 -6.14
C GLU A 46 -3.99 -0.94 -5.40
N LEU A 47 -3.52 -1.08 -4.15
CA LEU A 47 -2.93 -0.01 -3.35
C LEU A 47 -1.41 0.10 -3.54
N VAL A 48 -0.82 -0.73 -4.40
CA VAL A 48 0.60 -0.67 -4.74
C VAL A 48 0.89 0.57 -5.59
N VAL A 49 1.96 1.28 -5.23
CA VAL A 49 2.63 2.27 -6.09
C VAL A 49 3.84 1.61 -6.71
N ASP A 50 3.74 1.33 -8.01
CA ASP A 50 4.77 0.65 -8.79
C ASP A 50 5.73 1.66 -9.44
N GLY A 51 6.90 1.83 -8.81
CA GLY A 51 8.06 2.49 -9.40
C GLY A 51 9.05 1.52 -10.08
N TYR A 52 8.90 0.22 -9.86
CA TYR A 52 9.76 -0.84 -10.40
C TYR A 52 9.58 -1.00 -11.92
N GLY A 53 8.32 -1.09 -12.37
CA GLY A 53 7.95 -1.18 -13.78
C GLY A 53 7.98 0.15 -14.51
N ASP A 54 8.31 0.16 -15.79
CA ASP A 54 8.06 1.31 -16.65
C ASP A 54 6.54 1.50 -16.88
N PRO A 55 6.03 2.73 -17.09
CA PRO A 55 4.59 2.95 -17.18
C PRO A 55 4.02 2.16 -18.38
N GLY A 56 3.06 1.27 -18.11
CA GLY A 56 2.48 0.37 -19.12
C GLY A 56 3.30 -0.88 -19.45
N GLU A 57 4.44 -1.09 -18.79
CA GLU A 57 5.26 -2.30 -18.97
C GLU A 57 4.57 -3.53 -18.38
N ASP A 58 4.50 -4.61 -19.17
CA ASP A 58 4.14 -5.93 -18.68
C ASP A 58 5.41 -6.74 -18.39
N TYR A 59 5.74 -6.93 -17.11
CA TYR A 59 6.95 -7.63 -16.68
C TYR A 59 6.63 -8.90 -15.88
N ALA A 60 7.41 -9.96 -16.05
CA ALA A 60 7.19 -11.21 -15.32
C ALA A 60 7.56 -11.07 -13.82
N PRO A 61 6.99 -11.91 -12.93
CA PRO A 61 7.48 -12.04 -11.55
C PRO A 61 8.90 -12.62 -11.57
N ALA A 62 9.89 -11.79 -11.24
CA ALA A 62 11.31 -12.12 -11.35
C ALA A 62 12.08 -11.65 -10.12
N ALA A 63 13.20 -12.32 -9.81
CA ALA A 63 14.02 -12.03 -8.63
C ALA A 63 15.01 -10.86 -8.83
N GLY A 64 14.84 -10.07 -9.89
CA GLY A 64 15.73 -8.96 -10.22
C GLY A 64 15.41 -7.67 -9.45
N TYR A 65 16.39 -6.77 -9.45
CA TYR A 65 16.30 -5.43 -8.89
C TYR A 65 16.57 -4.39 -9.98
N ARG A 66 15.96 -3.22 -9.84
CA ARG A 66 16.15 -2.09 -10.76
C ARG A 66 16.61 -0.85 -9.96
N PRO A 67 17.83 -0.35 -10.16
CA PRO A 67 18.33 0.84 -9.46
C PRO A 67 17.62 2.11 -9.95
N GLY A 68 17.58 3.16 -9.12
CA GLY A 68 17.03 4.48 -9.50
C GLY A 68 15.52 4.52 -9.71
N ARG A 69 14.80 3.51 -9.20
CA ARG A 69 13.35 3.37 -9.39
C ARG A 69 12.51 3.97 -8.26
N MET A 70 13.09 4.13 -7.06
CA MET A 70 12.37 4.72 -5.92
C MET A 70 12.05 6.20 -6.18
N GLU A 71 12.93 6.89 -6.88
CA GLU A 71 12.83 8.29 -7.30
C GLU A 71 11.64 8.56 -8.22
N ARG A 72 11.04 7.51 -8.79
CA ARG A 72 9.85 7.59 -9.65
C ARG A 72 8.55 7.63 -8.86
N ILE A 73 8.59 7.31 -7.56
CA ILE A 73 7.43 7.34 -6.69
C ILE A 73 7.20 8.78 -6.23
N THR A 74 6.07 9.35 -6.63
CA THR A 74 5.68 10.71 -6.26
C THR A 74 4.69 10.72 -5.11
N THR A 75 4.67 11.80 -4.33
CA THR A 75 3.66 12.00 -3.27
C THR A 75 2.24 11.99 -3.82
N ALA A 76 2.02 12.49 -5.04
CA ALA A 76 0.72 12.48 -5.69
C ALA A 76 0.19 11.05 -5.91
N GLN A 77 1.02 10.15 -6.43
CA GLN A 77 0.64 8.73 -6.59
C GLN A 77 0.34 8.06 -5.25
N VAL A 78 1.12 8.38 -4.21
CA VAL A 78 0.89 7.86 -2.86
C VAL A 78 -0.45 8.36 -2.31
N LEU A 79 -0.73 9.66 -2.43
CA LEU A 79 -1.98 10.27 -1.98
C LEU A 79 -3.20 9.74 -2.74
N GLU A 80 -3.06 9.44 -4.04
CA GLU A 80 -4.11 8.78 -4.82
C GLU A 80 -4.46 7.40 -4.24
N ARG A 81 -3.45 6.58 -3.94
CA ARG A 81 -3.67 5.24 -3.33
C ARG A 81 -4.19 5.33 -1.91
N VAL A 82 -3.72 6.29 -1.12
CA VAL A 82 -4.29 6.58 0.21
C VAL A 82 -5.76 6.96 0.11
N GLY A 83 -6.12 7.86 -0.82
CA GLY A 83 -7.51 8.24 -1.05
C GLY A 83 -8.38 7.06 -1.45
N ALA A 84 -7.90 6.22 -2.36
CA ALA A 84 -8.58 4.98 -2.76
C ALA A 84 -8.75 4.00 -1.59
N ALA A 85 -7.72 3.85 -0.75
CA ALA A 85 -7.77 3.00 0.44
C ALA A 85 -8.82 3.50 1.44
N LEU A 86 -8.83 4.81 1.72
CA LEU A 86 -9.78 5.41 2.64
C LEU A 86 -11.22 5.31 2.12
N ALA A 87 -11.44 5.52 0.82
CA ALA A 87 -12.77 5.41 0.22
C ALA A 87 -13.32 3.98 0.23
N ARG A 88 -12.46 2.98 0.11
CA ARG A 88 -12.86 1.58 -0.10
C ARG A 88 -12.79 0.72 1.15
N TYR A 89 -11.86 1.03 2.05
CA TYR A 89 -11.51 0.15 3.17
C TYR A 89 -11.46 0.81 4.53
N ALA A 90 -11.49 2.15 4.62
CA ALA A 90 -11.55 2.77 5.94
C ALA A 90 -12.82 2.28 6.66
N PRO A 91 -12.70 1.69 7.85
CA PRO A 91 -13.87 1.45 8.66
C PRO A 91 -14.54 2.80 8.96
N SER A 92 -15.86 2.81 9.15
CA SER A 92 -16.48 3.96 9.83
C SER A 92 -15.81 4.10 11.19
N PRO A 93 -15.19 5.24 11.51
CA PRO A 93 -14.33 5.31 12.68
C PRO A 93 -15.12 4.99 13.96
N PRO A 94 -14.60 4.16 14.88
CA PRO A 94 -15.28 3.82 16.13
C PRO A 94 -15.54 5.07 16.99
N TRP A 95 -14.71 6.12 16.87
CA TRP A 95 -14.88 7.38 17.56
C TRP A 95 -16.03 8.27 17.05
N ARG A 96 -16.63 7.97 15.89
CA ARG A 96 -17.91 8.60 15.46
C ARG A 96 -19.12 8.10 16.25
N ARG A 97 -19.03 6.96 16.95
CA ARG A 97 -20.10 6.41 17.80
C ARG A 97 -20.00 6.84 19.28
N VAL A 98 -18.89 7.47 19.69
CA VAL A 98 -18.58 7.74 21.11
C VAL A 98 -18.75 9.22 21.51
N ARG A 99 -19.41 10.05 20.70
CA ARG A 99 -19.79 11.42 21.11
C ARG A 99 -21.20 11.81 20.67
N ALA A 100 -22.19 11.34 21.43
CA ALA A 100 -23.31 12.19 21.81
C ALA A 100 -23.30 12.27 23.34
N PRO A 101 -23.00 13.43 23.96
CA PRO A 101 -23.34 13.59 25.38
C PRO A 101 -24.86 13.57 25.50
N ALA A 102 -25.35 12.83 26.50
CA ALA A 102 -26.73 12.91 26.97
C ALA A 102 -27.01 14.29 27.61
#